data_AF-A0A8H6CKZ6-F1
#
_entry.id   AF-A0A8H6CKZ6-F1
#
_cell.length_a   1.000
_cell.length_b   1.000
_cell.length_c   1.000
_cell.angle_alpha   90.00
_cell.angle_beta   90.00
_cell.angle_gamma   90.00
#
_symmetry.space_group_name_H-M   'P 1'
#
loop_
_entity.id
_entity.type
_entity.pdbx_description
1 polymer ?
#
loop_
_entity_poly.entity_id
_entity_poly.type
_entity_poly.pdbx_seq_one_letter_code
_entity_poly.pdbx_strand_id
1 'polypeptide(L)'
;MNEDGLLLANWALPSMKEWQDEIQANNNGSQPAETGQRCSQIIFETWMKRKCLEQPLIDCRFGYDFQSLVESDGEVTATFTDQANDTRVIRSRFLVSCDGGQSRVRKSAGVKMVGGQMLATMLLVHFRSRELAKLRRFGRFGRFGMPFLLTGDTFTAHLMLDNPNITATTLDPQEAIYRVLAGAAGKYPVKIGQILVCNIWHPNLALAEHYASDSGAVILAGDAAHKDPPHGGYGMSSGVEDALAWYQDNPKLLTAGTPAGIALREKLSSYITTSGSEYRDRGIELDSRYKSAAISSDNTEEPPYDVKTYVSSTRPGHRAPHVFLKDGKTSTVDLIAGQWTLVDFVDSCSDSTAVDGFVPMARKQFGIPLNHAVLRSEQAAHSIWGTNLALCRPDGHVAWRANTMPESAEARKEILATVTGYQIHEDYNKREMDEDRVRAKVGIATSFQTAVLAHDDDDDDDKGV
;
A
#
# COMPACT_ATOMS: atom_id res chain seq x y z
N MET A 1 24.14 8.83 23.75
CA MET A 1 25.55 9.29 23.65
C MET A 1 25.99 9.70 25.06
N ASN A 2 27.16 9.29 25.54
CA ASN A 2 27.83 9.92 26.69
C ASN A 2 28.81 11.00 26.16
N GLU A 3 29.49 11.73 27.06
CA GLU A 3 30.25 12.97 26.76
C GLU A 3 31.33 12.84 25.66
N ASP A 4 31.73 11.61 25.27
CA ASP A 4 32.67 11.33 24.16
C ASP A 4 32.04 10.64 22.93
N GLY A 5 30.72 10.40 22.92
CA GLY A 5 29.92 10.04 21.74
C GLY A 5 30.48 8.96 20.80
N LEU A 6 30.78 7.75 21.29
CA LEU A 6 31.15 6.60 20.45
C LEU A 6 30.06 6.29 19.41
N LEU A 7 30.43 6.32 18.12
CA LEU A 7 29.60 5.82 17.01
C LEU A 7 29.45 4.31 17.15
N LEU A 8 28.28 3.85 17.62
CA LEU A 8 28.01 2.41 17.82
C LEU A 8 27.78 1.68 16.49
N ALA A 9 27.07 2.31 15.56
CA ALA A 9 26.84 1.80 14.21
C ALA A 9 26.48 2.95 13.27
N ASN A 10 26.87 2.83 12.00
CA ASN A 10 26.39 3.70 10.93
C ASN A 10 25.94 2.81 9.77
N TRP A 11 24.74 3.03 9.27
CA TRP A 11 24.26 2.38 8.06
C TRP A 11 24.45 3.32 6.88
N ALA A 12 25.28 2.94 5.92
CA ALA A 12 25.39 3.64 4.65
C ALA A 12 24.13 3.35 3.84
N LEU A 13 23.16 4.27 3.88
CA LEU A 13 22.07 4.28 2.92
C LEU A 13 22.57 4.95 1.64
N PRO A 14 22.34 4.35 0.46
CA PRO A 14 22.73 4.99 -0.78
C PRO A 14 21.94 6.28 -0.98
N SER A 15 22.59 7.25 -1.59
CA SER A 15 21.95 8.41 -2.18
C SER A 15 20.94 7.99 -3.26
N MET A 16 20.02 8.90 -3.58
CA MET A 16 19.08 8.72 -4.70
C MET A 16 19.81 8.38 -6.00
N LYS A 17 20.96 9.00 -6.24
CA LYS A 17 21.76 8.75 -7.45
C LYS A 17 22.37 7.35 -7.44
N GLU A 18 22.98 6.93 -6.33
CA GLU A 18 23.52 5.57 -6.19
C GLU A 18 22.43 4.51 -6.34
N TRP A 19 21.22 4.76 -5.82
CA TRP A 19 20.09 3.86 -6.03
C TRP A 19 19.61 3.82 -7.48
N GLN A 20 19.52 4.96 -8.17
CA GLN A 20 19.20 4.99 -9.60
C GLN A 20 20.23 4.22 -10.42
N ASP A 21 21.52 4.37 -10.08
CA ASP A 21 22.61 3.64 -10.73
C ASP A 21 22.52 2.12 -10.45
N GLU A 22 22.14 1.71 -9.23
CA GLU A 22 21.86 0.31 -8.87
C GLU A 22 20.69 -0.26 -9.68
N ILE A 23 19.60 0.49 -9.83
CA ILE A 23 18.44 0.08 -10.65
C ILE A 23 18.85 -0.09 -12.11
N GLN A 24 19.54 0.89 -12.67
CA GLN A 24 20.01 0.87 -14.06
C GLN A 24 20.97 -0.31 -14.32
N ALA A 25 21.87 -0.59 -13.37
CA ALA A 25 22.82 -1.70 -13.48
C ALA A 25 22.13 -3.07 -13.38
N ASN A 26 21.01 -3.18 -12.66
CA ASN A 26 20.28 -4.42 -12.43
C ASN A 26 18.97 -4.47 -13.22
N ASN A 27 19.07 -4.28 -14.54
CA ASN A 27 17.94 -4.22 -15.47
C ASN A 27 17.31 -5.60 -15.81
N ASN A 28 16.97 -6.38 -14.79
CA ASN A 28 16.51 -7.77 -14.92
C ASN A 28 15.04 -7.98 -14.53
N GLY A 29 14.26 -6.90 -14.40
CA GLY A 29 12.86 -6.97 -13.96
C GLY A 29 12.65 -6.88 -12.45
N SER A 30 13.68 -7.16 -11.63
CA SER A 30 13.56 -7.23 -10.16
C SER A 30 13.61 -5.88 -9.44
N GLN A 31 13.96 -4.81 -10.17
CA GLN A 31 14.11 -3.48 -9.61
C GLN A 31 12.85 -2.63 -9.84
N PRO A 32 12.54 -1.69 -8.93
CA PRO A 32 11.48 -0.73 -9.20
C PRO A 32 11.89 0.21 -10.35
N ALA A 33 10.91 0.77 -11.06
CA ALA A 33 11.16 1.81 -12.06
C ALA A 33 11.70 3.11 -11.44
N GLU A 34 11.31 3.38 -10.18
CA GLU A 34 11.67 4.59 -9.46
C GLU A 34 12.23 4.27 -8.08
N THR A 35 13.07 5.18 -7.60
CA THR A 35 13.66 5.07 -6.26
C THR A 35 12.68 5.52 -5.19
N GLY A 36 12.71 4.87 -4.03
CA GLY A 36 11.91 5.29 -2.88
C GLY A 36 12.30 6.69 -2.42
N GLN A 37 11.33 7.58 -2.28
CA GLN A 37 11.54 8.96 -1.82
C GLN A 37 10.98 9.17 -0.43
N ARG A 38 11.70 9.91 0.40
CA ARG A 38 11.19 10.38 1.69
C ARG A 38 10.57 11.76 1.53
N CYS A 39 9.24 11.80 1.52
CA CYS A 39 8.47 13.04 1.50
C CYS A 39 7.51 13.05 2.69
N SER A 40 7.53 14.11 3.50
CA SER A 40 6.56 14.26 4.58
C SER A 40 5.16 14.44 4.01
N GLN A 41 4.17 13.82 4.63
CA GLN A 41 2.76 13.95 4.27
C GLN A 41 2.29 15.41 4.19
N ILE A 42 2.78 16.30 5.06
CA ILE A 42 2.45 17.74 5.03
C ILE A 42 2.82 18.37 3.68
N ILE A 43 3.97 17.98 3.13
CA ILE A 43 4.46 18.46 1.84
C ILE A 43 3.68 17.79 0.71
N PHE A 44 3.52 16.47 0.79
CA PHE A 44 2.84 15.67 -0.23
C PHE A 44 1.37 16.07 -0.41
N GLU A 45 0.61 16.16 0.69
CA GLU A 45 -0.80 16.56 0.66
C GLU A 45 -0.98 18.01 0.18
N THR A 46 -0.08 18.92 0.57
CA THR A 46 -0.12 20.30 0.08
C THR A 46 0.06 20.35 -1.43
N TRP A 47 0.98 19.55 -1.98
CA TRP A 47 1.20 19.44 -3.41
C TRP A 47 0.00 18.79 -4.12
N MET A 48 -0.51 17.65 -3.61
CA MET A 48 -1.68 16.95 -4.17
C MET A 48 -2.93 17.83 -4.15
N LYS A 49 -3.19 18.55 -3.05
CA LYS A 49 -4.32 19.47 -2.94
C LYS A 49 -4.32 20.53 -4.05
N ARG A 50 -3.15 21.07 -4.41
CA ARG A 50 -3.05 22.02 -5.53
C ARG A 50 -3.44 21.36 -6.85
N LYS A 51 -2.99 20.12 -7.08
CA LYS A 51 -3.37 19.34 -8.27
C LYS A 51 -4.86 19.05 -8.36
N CYS A 52 -5.50 18.69 -7.24
CA CYS A 52 -6.95 18.51 -7.19
C CYS A 52 -7.71 19.81 -7.49
N LEU A 53 -7.26 20.94 -6.94
CA LEU A 53 -7.88 22.26 -7.19
C LEU A 53 -7.69 22.77 -8.63
N GLU A 54 -6.61 22.37 -9.29
CA GLU A 54 -6.31 22.74 -10.69
C GLU A 54 -7.04 21.84 -11.70
N GLN A 55 -7.51 20.66 -11.30
CA GLN A 55 -8.12 19.68 -12.20
C GLN A 55 -9.60 20.02 -12.44
N PRO A 56 -10.02 20.40 -13.66
CA PRO A 56 -11.41 20.80 -13.96
C PRO A 56 -12.46 19.71 -13.71
N LEU A 57 -12.06 18.44 -13.64
CA LEU A 57 -12.94 17.30 -13.36
C LEU A 57 -13.18 17.06 -11.86
N ILE A 58 -12.52 17.80 -10.96
CA ILE A 58 -12.62 17.61 -9.50
C ILE A 58 -13.23 18.85 -8.86
N ASP A 59 -14.37 18.68 -8.17
CA ASP A 59 -14.95 19.69 -7.28
C ASP A 59 -14.48 19.45 -5.84
N CYS A 60 -13.56 20.28 -5.34
CA CYS A 60 -13.06 20.19 -3.97
C CYS A 60 -13.88 21.05 -3.01
N ARG A 61 -14.58 20.41 -2.08
CA ARG A 61 -15.32 21.10 -1.00
C ARG A 61 -14.70 20.82 0.36
N PHE A 62 -14.14 21.87 0.99
CA PHE A 62 -13.55 21.77 2.33
C PHE A 62 -14.53 22.25 3.39
N GLY A 63 -14.35 21.75 4.62
CA GLY A 63 -15.21 22.11 5.76
C GLY A 63 -16.60 21.47 5.71
N TYR A 64 -16.75 20.36 4.97
CA TYR A 64 -17.95 19.55 4.92
C TYR A 64 -17.72 18.32 5.79
N ASP A 65 -18.52 18.17 6.85
CA ASP A 65 -18.41 17.08 7.80
C ASP A 65 -19.48 16.02 7.54
N PHE A 66 -19.07 14.78 7.23
CA PHE A 66 -19.98 13.68 6.93
C PHE A 66 -20.84 13.31 8.13
N GLN A 67 -22.16 13.16 7.91
CA GLN A 67 -23.13 12.79 8.94
C GLN A 67 -23.69 11.39 8.73
N SER A 68 -24.21 11.11 7.53
CA SER A 68 -24.86 9.83 7.20
C SER A 68 -24.91 9.59 5.70
N LEU A 69 -25.24 8.36 5.32
CA LEU A 69 -25.55 7.99 3.94
C LEU A 69 -26.77 7.07 3.88
N VAL A 70 -27.40 7.04 2.71
CA VAL A 70 -28.41 6.05 2.34
C VAL A 70 -28.06 5.52 0.95
N GLU A 71 -28.06 4.20 0.80
CA GLU A 71 -27.90 3.50 -0.47
C GLU A 71 -29.28 3.14 -1.02
N SER A 72 -29.57 3.50 -2.28
CA SER A 72 -30.82 3.17 -2.97
C SER A 72 -30.54 3.00 -4.45
N ASP A 73 -31.04 1.93 -5.05
CA ASP A 73 -30.98 1.69 -6.51
C ASP A 73 -29.56 1.77 -7.11
N GLY A 74 -28.53 1.42 -6.33
CA GLY A 74 -27.12 1.50 -6.77
C GLY A 74 -26.53 2.91 -6.75
N GLU A 75 -27.20 3.87 -6.10
CA GLU A 75 -26.69 5.21 -5.84
C GLU A 75 -26.55 5.47 -4.34
N VAL A 76 -25.73 6.46 -3.98
CA VAL A 76 -25.51 6.91 -2.61
C VAL A 76 -26.00 8.34 -2.45
N THR A 77 -26.84 8.57 -1.43
CA THR A 77 -27.18 9.91 -0.95
C THR A 77 -26.46 10.17 0.36
N ALA A 78 -25.44 11.02 0.36
CA ALA A 78 -24.66 11.38 1.52
C ALA A 78 -25.05 12.76 2.08
N THR A 79 -25.15 12.85 3.39
CA THR A 79 -25.49 14.07 4.13
C THR A 79 -24.26 14.58 4.86
N PHE A 80 -24.02 15.88 4.72
CA PHE A 80 -22.90 16.60 5.32
C PHE A 80 -23.42 17.82 6.09
N THR A 81 -22.62 18.29 7.04
CA THR A 81 -22.79 19.60 7.69
C THR A 81 -21.63 20.49 7.24
N ASP A 82 -21.92 21.69 6.76
CA ASP A 82 -20.87 22.64 6.37
C ASP A 82 -20.41 23.54 7.53
N GLN A 83 -19.47 24.45 7.27
CA GLN A 83 -18.94 25.38 8.28
C GLN A 83 -19.96 26.40 8.81
N ALA A 84 -21.08 26.60 8.11
CA ALA A 84 -22.18 27.42 8.58
C ALA A 84 -23.17 26.62 9.46
N ASN A 85 -22.91 25.33 9.69
CA ASN A 85 -23.81 24.35 10.28
C ASN A 85 -25.07 24.06 9.44
N ASP A 86 -25.01 24.34 8.13
CA ASP A 86 -26.10 23.98 7.22
C ASP A 86 -25.97 22.53 6.77
N THR A 87 -27.11 21.86 6.59
CA THR A 87 -27.16 20.53 5.99
C THR A 87 -26.95 20.61 4.48
N ARG A 88 -26.03 19.80 3.96
CA ARG A 88 -25.74 19.63 2.53
C ARG A 88 -25.96 18.18 2.15
N VAL A 89 -26.71 17.95 1.07
CA VAL A 89 -27.00 16.61 0.56
C VAL A 89 -26.37 16.45 -0.82
N ILE A 90 -25.58 15.39 -1.00
CA ILE A 90 -24.91 15.07 -2.25
C ILE A 90 -25.38 13.69 -2.69
N ARG A 91 -25.84 13.60 -3.94
CA ARG A 91 -26.17 12.33 -4.59
C ARG A 91 -25.06 11.96 -5.57
N SER A 92 -24.62 10.73 -5.53
CA SER A 92 -23.60 10.20 -6.42
C SER A 92 -23.87 8.74 -6.74
N ARG A 93 -23.35 8.27 -7.88
CA ARG A 93 -23.41 6.84 -8.22
C ARG A 93 -22.56 6.00 -7.27
N PHE A 94 -21.40 6.53 -6.91
CA PHE A 94 -20.46 5.88 -6.01
C PHE A 94 -20.00 6.87 -4.94
N LEU A 95 -19.63 6.33 -3.78
CA LEU A 95 -18.96 7.04 -2.71
C LEU A 95 -17.68 6.27 -2.33
N VAL A 96 -16.52 6.89 -2.54
CA VAL A 96 -15.23 6.35 -2.11
C VAL A 96 -14.86 6.96 -0.77
N SER A 97 -14.70 6.09 0.22
CA SER A 97 -14.40 6.43 1.61
C SER A 97 -12.90 6.48 1.84
N CYS A 98 -12.36 7.69 1.98
CA CYS A 98 -10.97 7.95 2.38
C CYS A 98 -10.91 8.73 3.71
N ASP A 99 -11.91 8.54 4.59
CA ASP A 99 -12.13 9.32 5.82
C ASP A 99 -11.39 8.76 7.05
N GLY A 100 -10.37 7.94 6.83
CA GLY A 100 -9.40 7.55 7.84
C GLY A 100 -9.82 6.42 8.79
N GLY A 101 -8.99 6.14 9.79
CA GLY A 101 -9.12 4.94 10.62
C GLY A 101 -10.43 4.84 11.41
N GLN A 102 -11.05 5.98 11.72
CA GLN A 102 -12.33 6.05 12.44
C GLN A 102 -13.55 6.15 11.53
N SER A 103 -13.35 5.88 10.22
CA SER A 103 -14.32 6.01 9.13
C SER A 103 -15.78 5.91 9.56
N ARG A 104 -16.49 7.03 9.44
CA ARG A 104 -17.94 7.12 9.68
C ARG A 104 -18.70 6.54 8.50
N VAL A 105 -18.18 6.71 7.30
CA VAL A 105 -18.76 6.15 6.08
C VAL A 105 -18.75 4.63 6.13
N ARG A 106 -17.60 4.00 6.44
CA ARG A 106 -17.51 2.53 6.61
C ARG A 106 -18.53 2.01 7.61
N LYS A 107 -18.62 2.65 8.78
CA LYS A 107 -19.58 2.28 9.84
C LYS A 107 -21.03 2.43 9.37
N SER A 108 -21.34 3.49 8.61
CA SER A 108 -22.68 3.73 8.05
C SER A 108 -23.06 2.73 6.97
N ALA A 109 -22.08 2.27 6.17
CA ALA A 109 -22.23 1.20 5.19
C ALA A 109 -22.26 -0.21 5.81
N GLY A 110 -22.21 -0.32 7.14
CA GLY A 110 -22.30 -1.61 7.85
C GLY A 110 -21.05 -2.48 7.77
N VAL A 111 -19.95 -1.99 7.19
CA VAL A 111 -18.71 -2.78 7.01
C VAL A 111 -17.90 -2.79 8.31
N LYS A 112 -17.61 -3.98 8.84
CA LYS A 112 -16.84 -4.13 10.08
C LYS A 112 -15.35 -4.24 9.80
N MET A 113 -14.56 -4.01 10.85
CA MET A 113 -13.12 -4.27 10.84
C MET A 113 -12.83 -5.59 11.55
N VAL A 114 -11.98 -6.42 10.95
CA VAL A 114 -11.36 -7.60 11.53
C VAL A 114 -9.99 -7.20 12.08
N GLY A 115 -9.65 -7.67 13.28
CA GLY A 115 -8.45 -7.22 14.00
C GLY A 115 -8.77 -6.11 14.99
N GLY A 116 -7.76 -5.35 15.41
CA GLY A 116 -7.98 -4.33 16.42
C GLY A 116 -6.74 -3.62 16.92
N GLN A 117 -6.91 -2.97 18.05
CA GLN A 117 -5.85 -2.23 18.73
C GLN A 117 -4.81 -3.21 19.28
N MET A 118 -3.54 -2.92 19.03
CA MET A 118 -2.44 -3.68 19.61
C MET A 118 -2.27 -3.31 21.09
N LEU A 119 -1.72 -4.23 21.88
CA LEU A 119 -1.37 -4.01 23.28
C LEU A 119 -0.08 -3.17 23.41
N ALA A 120 -0.06 -2.00 22.78
CA ALA A 120 1.03 -1.04 22.87
C ALA A 120 0.44 0.38 22.94
N THR A 121 1.09 1.24 23.72
CA THR A 121 0.74 2.66 23.82
C THR A 121 1.97 3.47 23.49
N MET A 122 1.81 4.44 22.60
CA MET A 122 2.91 5.26 22.11
C MET A 122 2.64 6.73 22.42
N LEU A 123 3.62 7.42 22.99
CA LEU A 123 3.63 8.88 23.10
C LEU A 123 4.43 9.46 21.94
N LEU A 124 3.76 10.25 21.10
CA LEU A 124 4.37 11.02 20.03
C LEU A 124 4.64 12.45 20.51
N VAL A 125 5.86 12.94 20.31
CA VAL A 125 6.22 14.34 20.55
C VAL A 125 6.88 14.95 19.31
N HIS A 126 6.24 15.95 18.70
CA HIS A 126 6.88 16.80 17.69
C HIS A 126 7.49 18.02 18.36
N PHE A 127 8.75 18.35 18.05
CA PHE A 127 9.47 19.44 18.70
C PHE A 127 10.56 20.05 17.82
N ARG A 128 11.05 21.24 18.19
CA ARG A 128 12.19 21.91 17.54
C ARG A 128 13.41 21.91 18.44
N SER A 129 14.59 21.62 17.88
CA SER A 129 15.87 21.74 18.58
C SER A 129 17.01 22.13 17.63
N ARG A 130 17.51 23.36 17.79
CA ARG A 130 18.71 23.83 17.06
C ARG A 130 19.99 23.15 17.53
N GLU A 131 20.04 22.70 18.78
CA GLU A 131 21.20 22.00 19.33
C GLU A 131 21.34 20.62 18.69
N LEU A 132 20.26 19.83 18.67
CA LEU A 132 20.24 18.55 17.97
C LEU A 132 20.58 18.70 16.48
N ALA A 133 20.07 19.74 15.82
CA ALA A 133 20.38 20.00 14.41
C ALA A 133 21.87 20.25 14.16
N LYS A 134 22.60 20.87 15.10
CA LYS A 134 24.04 21.13 14.99
C LYS A 134 24.90 19.88 15.21
N LEU A 135 24.47 18.96 16.09
CA LEU A 135 25.17 17.72 16.41
C LEU A 135 25.22 16.71 15.24
N ARG A 136 24.57 17.02 14.10
CA ARG A 136 24.36 16.10 12.97
C ARG A 136 24.76 16.70 11.62
N ARG A 137 25.89 17.43 11.56
CA ARG A 137 26.46 18.02 10.34
C ARG A 137 26.86 16.98 9.24
N PHE A 138 26.55 15.69 9.39
CA PHE A 138 26.97 14.58 8.51
C PHE A 138 25.82 13.69 7.99
N GLY A 139 24.80 14.28 7.36
CA GLY A 139 23.81 13.54 6.57
C GLY A 139 22.37 13.81 6.97
N ARG A 140 21.48 13.88 5.98
CA ARG A 140 20.14 14.43 6.13
C ARG A 140 19.20 13.64 7.04
N PHE A 141 19.52 12.42 7.47
CA PHE A 141 18.62 11.58 8.27
C PHE A 141 19.41 10.53 9.07
N GLY A 142 19.18 10.44 10.39
CA GLY A 142 19.69 9.36 11.23
C GLY A 142 18.55 8.77 12.07
N ARG A 143 18.30 7.45 11.94
CA ARG A 143 17.36 6.71 12.80
C ARG A 143 18.13 6.18 14.01
N PHE A 144 17.73 6.56 15.21
CA PHE A 144 18.21 5.98 16.47
C PHE A 144 17.15 4.99 16.99
N GLY A 145 16.98 3.84 16.33
CA GLY A 145 15.80 2.98 16.55
C GLY A 145 14.49 3.68 16.17
N MET A 146 13.33 3.07 16.41
CA MET A 146 12.02 3.74 16.33
C MET A 146 11.92 4.83 17.39
N PRO A 147 12.47 6.03 17.17
CA PRO A 147 11.60 7.18 17.36
C PRO A 147 11.84 8.47 16.56
N PHE A 148 12.82 8.63 15.66
CA PHE A 148 13.14 9.96 15.10
C PHE A 148 12.79 10.19 13.62
N LEU A 149 11.89 11.15 13.35
CA LEU A 149 11.65 11.74 12.03
C LEU A 149 12.15 13.21 12.00
N LEU A 150 12.89 13.61 10.97
CA LEU A 150 13.58 14.90 10.87
C LEU A 150 13.11 15.74 9.68
N THR A 151 12.97 17.06 9.87
CA THR A 151 13.02 18.04 8.78
C THR A 151 13.60 19.36 9.29
N GLY A 152 14.84 19.68 8.89
CA GLY A 152 15.53 20.89 9.36
C GLY A 152 15.85 20.85 10.86
N ASP A 153 15.28 21.78 11.64
CA ASP A 153 15.38 21.80 13.10
C ASP A 153 14.16 21.19 13.81
N THR A 154 13.26 20.55 13.07
CA THR A 154 12.03 19.91 13.59
C THR A 154 12.20 18.39 13.64
N PHE A 155 11.80 17.80 14.76
CA PHE A 155 12.00 16.41 15.14
C PHE A 155 10.69 15.80 15.62
N THR A 156 10.58 14.48 15.50
CA THR A 156 9.52 13.66 16.12
C THR A 156 10.18 12.65 17.04
N ALA A 157 9.58 12.36 18.18
CA ALA A 157 9.97 11.31 19.12
C ALA A 157 8.77 10.38 19.36
N HIS A 158 8.95 9.07 19.25
CA HIS A 158 7.97 8.04 19.61
C HIS A 158 8.44 7.25 20.83
N LEU A 159 7.87 7.50 22.00
CA LEU A 159 8.17 6.72 23.20
C LEU A 159 7.11 5.62 23.36
N MET A 160 7.53 4.35 23.44
CA MET A 160 6.67 3.28 23.91
C MET A 160 6.47 3.43 25.42
N LEU A 161 5.22 3.36 25.89
CA LEU A 161 4.89 3.51 27.30
C LEU A 161 4.73 2.13 27.94
N ASP A 162 5.50 1.88 29.00
CA ASP A 162 5.51 0.60 29.74
C ASP A 162 4.25 0.41 30.61
N ASN A 163 3.49 1.48 30.85
CA ASN A 163 2.25 1.43 31.61
C ASN A 163 1.12 2.10 30.82
N PRO A 164 0.05 1.36 30.44
CA PRO A 164 -1.06 1.89 29.66
C PRO A 164 -1.90 2.94 30.41
N ASN A 165 -1.73 3.07 31.73
CA ASN A 165 -2.36 4.12 32.53
C ASN A 165 -1.60 5.45 32.52
N ILE A 166 -0.38 5.50 31.97
CA ILE A 166 0.35 6.76 31.76
C ILE A 166 -0.30 7.49 30.59
N THR A 167 -0.86 8.67 30.88
CA THR A 167 -1.52 9.52 29.88
C THR A 167 -0.58 10.66 29.46
N ALA A 168 -0.87 11.33 28.33
CA ALA A 168 -0.10 12.48 27.83
C ALA A 168 -0.03 13.62 28.86
N THR A 169 -0.97 13.62 29.82
CA THR A 169 -1.06 14.56 30.93
C THR A 169 -0.14 14.24 32.11
N THR A 170 0.44 13.04 32.18
CA THR A 170 1.29 12.61 33.31
C THR A 170 2.78 12.59 33.02
N LEU A 171 3.18 12.48 31.74
CA LEU A 171 4.60 12.47 31.34
C LEU A 171 4.97 13.79 30.67
N ASP A 172 5.98 14.48 31.19
CA ASP A 172 6.55 15.68 30.58
C ASP A 172 7.06 15.35 29.15
N PRO A 173 6.63 16.06 28.09
CA PRO A 173 7.11 15.85 26.73
C PRO A 173 8.64 15.92 26.60
N GLN A 174 9.29 16.77 27.40
CA GLN A 174 10.75 16.91 27.42
C GLN A 174 11.43 15.67 28.01
N GLU A 175 10.88 15.14 29.10
CA GLU A 175 11.30 13.87 29.68
C GLU A 175 11.16 12.72 28.66
N ALA A 176 10.06 12.68 27.91
CA ALA A 176 9.85 11.67 26.87
C ALA A 176 10.93 11.75 25.78
N ILE A 177 11.26 12.97 25.31
CA ILE A 177 12.33 13.21 24.34
C ILE A 177 13.68 12.72 24.87
N TYR A 178 13.99 12.98 26.15
CA TYR A 178 15.26 12.59 26.76
C TYR A 178 15.42 11.08 26.87
N ARG A 179 14.36 10.36 27.24
CA ARG A 179 14.35 8.89 27.27
C ARG A 179 14.55 8.31 25.88
N VAL A 180 13.83 8.85 24.92
CA VAL A 180 13.93 8.49 23.51
C VAL A 180 15.35 8.71 22.96
N LEU A 181 16.02 9.82 23.30
CA LEU A 181 17.40 10.10 22.87
C LEU A 181 18.45 9.18 23.52
N ALA A 182 18.19 8.70 24.73
CA ALA A 182 19.11 7.83 25.47
C ALA A 182 18.87 6.34 25.23
N GLY A 183 17.65 5.95 24.85
CA GLY A 183 17.25 4.54 24.83
C GLY A 183 17.42 3.89 26.21
N ALA A 184 17.98 2.68 26.24
CA ALA A 184 18.27 1.96 27.48
C ALA A 184 19.28 2.67 28.41
N ALA A 185 20.00 3.70 27.93
CA ALA A 185 20.97 4.45 28.73
C ALA A 185 20.35 5.50 29.68
N GLY A 186 19.02 5.55 29.78
CA GLY A 186 18.31 6.43 30.72
C GLY A 186 17.81 7.72 30.07
N LYS A 187 18.50 8.85 30.27
CA LYS A 187 18.08 10.16 29.77
C LYS A 187 19.24 10.93 29.15
N TYR A 188 19.00 11.56 28.00
CA TYR A 188 19.98 12.42 27.35
C TYR A 188 19.41 13.83 27.18
N PRO A 189 19.77 14.76 28.08
CA PRO A 189 19.27 16.13 28.03
C PRO A 189 19.74 16.85 26.77
N VAL A 190 18.86 17.65 26.19
CA VAL A 190 19.17 18.54 25.07
C VAL A 190 18.28 19.76 25.09
N LYS A 191 18.75 20.91 24.59
CA LYS A 191 17.93 22.11 24.48
C LYS A 191 16.81 21.92 23.46
N ILE A 192 15.59 21.84 23.98
CA ILE A 192 14.37 21.91 23.20
C ILE A 192 13.98 23.38 23.08
N GLY A 193 13.80 23.84 21.85
CA GLY A 193 13.35 25.21 21.58
C GLY A 193 11.85 25.36 21.69
N GLN A 194 11.09 24.37 21.21
CA GLN A 194 9.63 24.40 21.20
C GLN A 194 9.05 22.99 21.11
N ILE A 195 8.04 22.68 21.91
CA ILE A 195 7.14 21.53 21.69
C ILE A 195 6.03 21.97 20.75
N LEU A 196 5.83 21.23 19.67
CA LEU A 196 4.82 21.52 18.64
C LEU A 196 3.54 20.69 18.87
N VAL A 197 3.71 19.40 19.16
CA VAL A 197 2.61 18.44 19.37
C VAL A 197 3.05 17.42 20.42
N CYS A 198 2.14 16.98 21.28
CA CYS A 198 2.35 15.85 22.19
C CYS A 198 1.05 15.05 22.30
N ASN A 199 1.00 13.85 21.70
CA ASN A 199 -0.20 13.04 21.60
C ASN A 199 0.07 11.58 21.96
N ILE A 200 -0.87 10.93 22.65
CA ILE A 200 -0.90 9.48 22.74
C ILE A 200 -1.60 8.91 21.52
N TRP A 201 -1.05 7.82 21.01
CA TRP A 201 -1.69 7.01 19.98
C TRP A 201 -1.47 5.54 20.27
N HIS A 202 -2.37 4.72 19.72
CA HIS A 202 -2.32 3.27 19.86
C HIS A 202 -2.22 2.66 18.45
N PRO A 203 -1.19 1.85 18.17
CA PRO A 203 -1.11 1.14 16.91
C PRO A 203 -2.30 0.19 16.79
N ASN A 204 -2.82 0.11 15.57
CA ASN A 204 -3.89 -0.82 15.21
C ASN A 204 -3.38 -1.69 14.07
N LEU A 205 -3.78 -2.96 14.11
CA LEU A 205 -3.67 -3.87 12.98
C LEU A 205 -5.07 -4.38 12.68
N ALA A 206 -5.69 -3.80 11.66
CA ALA A 206 -7.08 -4.11 11.33
C ALA A 206 -7.37 -3.97 9.83
N LEU A 207 -8.26 -4.80 9.30
CA LEU A 207 -8.71 -4.79 7.91
C LEU A 207 -10.23 -4.79 7.85
N ALA A 208 -10.83 -4.09 6.89
CA ALA A 208 -12.24 -4.16 6.62
C ALA A 208 -12.61 -5.57 6.10
N GLU A 209 -13.74 -6.12 6.56
CA GLU A 209 -14.24 -7.43 6.11
C GLU A 209 -14.41 -7.45 4.58
N HIS A 210 -14.96 -6.36 4.05
CA HIS A 210 -15.12 -6.10 2.63
C HIS A 210 -14.68 -4.67 2.32
N TYR A 211 -14.20 -4.47 1.11
CA TYR A 211 -13.69 -3.17 0.65
C TYR A 211 -14.76 -2.36 -0.08
N ALA A 212 -15.97 -2.90 -0.19
CA ALA A 212 -17.16 -2.24 -0.65
C ALA A 212 -18.37 -2.70 0.16
N SER A 213 -19.40 -1.87 0.21
CA SER A 213 -20.76 -2.22 0.65
C SER A 213 -21.36 -3.37 -0.17
N ASP A 214 -22.41 -3.99 0.36
CA ASP A 214 -23.13 -5.07 -0.33
C ASP A 214 -23.72 -4.63 -1.67
N SER A 215 -24.11 -3.35 -1.79
CA SER A 215 -24.60 -2.78 -3.05
C SER A 215 -23.48 -2.47 -4.05
N GLY A 216 -22.24 -2.34 -3.57
CA GLY A 216 -21.09 -1.87 -4.34
C GLY A 216 -21.04 -0.35 -4.54
N ALA A 217 -22.04 0.41 -4.08
CA ALA A 217 -22.10 1.86 -4.27
C ALA A 217 -21.16 2.62 -3.31
N VAL A 218 -20.88 2.07 -2.13
CA VAL A 218 -19.84 2.57 -1.22
C VAL A 218 -18.59 1.70 -1.30
N ILE A 219 -17.43 2.35 -1.43
CA ILE A 219 -16.10 1.74 -1.62
C ILE A 219 -15.15 2.30 -0.56
N LEU A 220 -14.18 1.52 -0.06
CA LEU A 220 -13.25 1.91 1.00
C LEU A 220 -11.80 1.96 0.48
N ALA A 221 -11.04 2.99 0.86
CA ALA A 221 -9.63 3.13 0.51
C ALA A 221 -8.79 3.70 1.66
N GLY A 222 -7.54 3.27 1.74
CA GLY A 222 -6.57 3.70 2.75
C GLY A 222 -7.01 3.31 4.16
N ASP A 223 -6.77 4.20 5.11
CA ASP A 223 -7.07 3.99 6.53
C ASP A 223 -8.53 3.62 6.84
N ALA A 224 -9.46 3.93 5.94
CA ALA A 224 -10.85 3.50 6.06
C ALA A 224 -11.02 1.99 5.86
N ALA A 225 -10.16 1.38 5.03
CA ALA A 225 -10.16 -0.04 4.67
C ALA A 225 -9.14 -0.86 5.45
N HIS A 226 -7.96 -0.32 5.75
CA HIS A 226 -6.90 -1.03 6.45
C HIS A 226 -6.15 -0.14 7.44
N LYS A 227 -5.63 -0.71 8.51
CA LYS A 227 -4.83 -0.02 9.51
C LYS A 227 -3.60 -0.85 9.77
N ASP A 228 -2.46 -0.26 9.48
CA ASP A 228 -1.18 -0.89 9.69
C ASP A 228 -0.38 -0.13 10.76
N PRO A 229 0.39 -0.85 11.60
CA PRO A 229 1.43 -0.22 12.39
C PRO A 229 2.42 0.53 11.48
N PRO A 230 3.02 1.64 11.92
CA PRO A 230 3.86 2.47 11.06
C PRO A 230 5.20 1.83 10.65
N HIS A 231 5.50 0.62 11.12
CA HIS A 231 6.70 -0.13 10.77
C HIS A 231 6.75 -0.39 9.25
N GLY A 232 7.85 -0.05 8.59
CA GLY A 232 8.01 -0.12 7.14
C GLY A 232 7.35 0.99 6.33
N GLY A 233 6.49 1.83 6.94
CA GLY A 233 5.91 3.01 6.29
C GLY A 233 4.92 2.68 5.16
N TYR A 234 4.29 1.50 5.18
CA TYR A 234 3.45 1.02 4.08
C TYR A 234 2.08 1.70 3.96
N GLY A 235 1.46 2.14 5.08
CA GLY A 235 0.07 2.59 5.10
C GLY A 235 -0.29 3.71 4.11
N MET A 236 0.60 4.69 3.92
CA MET A 236 0.37 5.75 2.93
C MET A 236 0.49 5.20 1.49
N SER A 237 1.49 4.36 1.23
CA SER A 237 1.71 3.76 -0.09
C SER A 237 0.57 2.83 -0.49
N SER A 238 0.11 1.96 0.42
CA SER A 238 -1.04 1.08 0.20
C SER A 238 -2.35 1.87 0.07
N GLY A 239 -2.53 2.97 0.82
CA GLY A 239 -3.69 3.84 0.65
C GLY A 239 -3.73 4.57 -0.70
N VAL A 240 -2.58 4.95 -1.25
CA VAL A 240 -2.48 5.49 -2.62
C VAL A 240 -2.74 4.38 -3.66
N GLU A 241 -2.23 3.17 -3.44
CA GLU A 241 -2.49 2.02 -4.30
C GLU A 241 -3.98 1.65 -4.33
N ASP A 242 -4.67 1.68 -3.18
CA ASP A 242 -6.13 1.49 -3.13
C ASP A 242 -6.85 2.53 -4.01
N ALA A 243 -6.53 3.81 -3.84
CA ALA A 243 -7.16 4.88 -4.61
C ALA A 243 -6.96 4.70 -6.12
N LEU A 244 -5.81 4.16 -6.54
CA LEU A 244 -5.52 3.82 -7.93
C LEU A 244 -6.27 2.55 -8.38
N ALA A 245 -6.34 1.52 -7.54
CA ALA A 245 -7.06 0.29 -7.82
C ALA A 245 -8.58 0.55 -7.98
N TRP A 246 -9.15 1.50 -7.23
CA TRP A 246 -10.57 1.86 -7.35
C TRP A 246 -10.93 2.67 -8.59
N TYR A 247 -9.94 3.25 -9.27
CA TYR A 247 -10.18 3.78 -10.60
C TYR A 247 -10.58 2.64 -11.56
N GLN A 248 -10.27 1.35 -11.27
CA GLN A 248 -10.54 0.18 -12.14
C GLN A 248 -10.77 -1.15 -11.37
N ASP A 249 -12.03 -1.49 -11.14
CA ASP A 249 -12.60 -2.80 -10.74
C ASP A 249 -11.80 -3.81 -9.85
N ASN A 250 -12.32 -3.91 -8.62
CA ASN A 250 -12.55 -5.08 -7.72
C ASN A 250 -11.37 -5.94 -7.18
N PRO A 251 -10.93 -5.72 -5.92
CA PRO A 251 -10.04 -6.62 -5.17
C PRO A 251 -10.79 -7.58 -4.21
N LYS A 252 -10.78 -8.90 -4.49
CA LYS A 252 -11.46 -9.94 -3.66
C LYS A 252 -10.58 -11.04 -3.04
N LEU A 253 -9.24 -10.87 -3.01
CA LEU A 253 -8.36 -11.87 -2.39
C LEU A 253 -7.83 -11.46 -1.00
N LEU A 254 -7.52 -10.18 -0.81
CA LEU A 254 -7.02 -9.65 0.48
C LEU A 254 -8.09 -9.73 1.59
N THR A 255 -9.36 -9.63 1.18
CA THR A 255 -10.57 -9.57 2.02
C THR A 255 -11.21 -10.94 2.30
N ALA A 256 -10.66 -12.03 1.77
CA ALA A 256 -11.29 -13.34 1.90
C ALA A 256 -10.98 -14.01 3.26
N GLY A 257 -12.01 -14.53 3.95
CA GLY A 257 -11.89 -15.38 5.15
C GLY A 257 -11.39 -16.81 4.88
N THR A 258 -10.85 -17.08 3.69
CA THR A 258 -10.43 -18.42 3.26
C THR A 258 -9.12 -18.86 3.94
N PRO A 259 -8.78 -20.17 3.97
CA PRO A 259 -7.47 -20.63 4.45
C PRO A 259 -6.28 -19.93 3.77
N ALA A 260 -6.42 -19.54 2.50
CA ALA A 260 -5.40 -18.78 1.77
C ALA A 260 -5.30 -17.31 2.23
N GLY A 261 -6.43 -16.64 2.51
CA GLY A 261 -6.44 -15.28 3.06
C GLY A 261 -6.01 -15.22 4.54
N ILE A 262 -6.31 -16.28 5.31
CA ILE A 262 -5.83 -16.45 6.69
C ILE A 262 -4.32 -16.73 6.71
N ALA A 263 -3.83 -17.65 5.88
CA ALA A 263 -2.39 -17.90 5.74
C ALA A 263 -1.63 -16.65 5.27
N LEU A 264 -2.23 -15.82 4.41
CA LEU A 264 -1.65 -14.53 4.00
C LEU A 264 -1.57 -13.54 5.18
N ARG A 265 -2.60 -13.47 6.03
CA ARG A 265 -2.61 -12.63 7.25
C ARG A 265 -1.68 -13.17 8.36
N GLU A 266 -1.57 -14.48 8.52
CA GLU A 266 -0.62 -15.11 9.44
C GLU A 266 0.83 -14.91 8.97
N LYS A 267 1.07 -14.96 7.65
CA LYS A 267 2.35 -14.61 7.03
C LYS A 267 2.69 -13.13 7.24
N LEU A 268 1.71 -12.23 7.12
CA LEU A 268 1.85 -10.80 7.49
C LEU A 268 2.14 -10.60 8.99
N SER A 269 1.51 -11.38 9.87
CA SER A 269 1.76 -11.33 11.32
C SER A 269 3.15 -11.84 11.71
N SER A 270 3.60 -12.95 11.13
CA SER A 270 4.96 -13.48 11.32
C SER A 270 6.02 -12.54 10.73
N TYR A 271 5.68 -11.82 9.66
CA TYR A 271 6.51 -10.81 9.01
C TYR A 271 6.80 -9.60 9.89
N ILE A 272 5.78 -9.04 10.57
CA ILE A 272 5.94 -7.93 11.53
C ILE A 272 6.95 -8.29 12.64
N THR A 273 7.08 -9.58 12.96
CA THR A 273 7.94 -10.08 14.02
C THR A 273 9.38 -10.35 13.54
N THR A 274 9.62 -10.48 12.23
CA THR A 274 10.90 -10.97 11.65
C THR A 274 11.63 -9.98 10.73
N SER A 275 11.03 -8.83 10.42
CA SER A 275 11.45 -7.97 9.28
C SER A 275 12.74 -7.16 9.45
N GLY A 276 13.40 -7.13 10.61
CA GLY A 276 14.71 -6.48 10.75
C GLY A 276 14.71 -5.01 10.27
N SER A 277 15.79 -4.51 9.66
CA SER A 277 15.85 -3.11 9.19
C SER A 277 14.97 -2.88 7.94
N GLU A 278 13.72 -2.46 8.20
CA GLU A 278 12.57 -2.02 7.37
C GLU A 278 12.86 -1.17 6.09
N TYR A 279 13.83 -1.49 5.24
CA TYR A 279 14.24 -0.58 4.14
C TYR A 279 14.29 -1.16 2.72
N ARG A 280 14.09 -2.47 2.52
CA ARG A 280 14.17 -3.11 1.19
C ARG A 280 13.34 -4.41 1.10
N ASP A 281 12.08 -4.39 1.54
CA ASP A 281 11.21 -5.57 1.42
C ASP A 281 10.56 -5.60 0.03
N ARG A 282 11.37 -5.91 -1.00
CA ARG A 282 10.96 -5.78 -2.41
C ARG A 282 9.74 -6.62 -2.78
N GLY A 283 9.57 -7.77 -2.12
CA GLY A 283 8.39 -8.59 -2.32
C GLY A 283 7.10 -7.92 -1.83
N ILE A 284 7.16 -7.13 -0.77
CA ILE A 284 6.01 -6.34 -0.32
C ILE A 284 5.78 -5.14 -1.23
N GLU A 285 6.85 -4.45 -1.61
CA GLU A 285 6.77 -3.21 -2.39
C GLU A 285 6.30 -3.44 -3.83
N LEU A 286 6.66 -4.57 -4.45
CA LEU A 286 6.50 -4.78 -5.89
C LEU A 286 5.59 -5.95 -6.27
N ASP A 287 5.48 -6.98 -5.42
CA ASP A 287 4.84 -8.26 -5.76
C ASP A 287 3.34 -8.31 -5.41
N SER A 288 2.61 -7.23 -5.72
CA SER A 288 1.15 -7.20 -5.66
C SER A 288 0.56 -8.11 -6.76
N ARG A 289 -0.16 -9.16 -6.35
CA ARG A 289 -0.74 -10.18 -7.26
C ARG A 289 -2.26 -10.18 -7.22
N TYR A 290 -2.91 -9.81 -8.32
CA TYR A 290 -4.36 -9.81 -8.47
C TYR A 290 -4.88 -11.20 -8.83
N LYS A 291 -5.92 -11.64 -8.10
CA LYS A 291 -6.75 -12.80 -8.44
C LYS A 291 -8.21 -12.35 -8.41
N SER A 292 -8.71 -11.92 -9.56
CA SER A 292 -10.07 -11.36 -9.69
C SER A 292 -10.72 -11.83 -11.00
N ALA A 293 -12.02 -11.57 -11.13
CA ALA A 293 -12.78 -11.86 -12.34
C ALA A 293 -12.30 -11.04 -13.56
N ALA A 294 -11.58 -9.94 -13.33
CA ALA A 294 -11.06 -9.05 -14.36
C ALA A 294 -9.62 -9.41 -14.81
N ILE A 295 -9.16 -10.61 -14.47
CA ILE A 295 -7.86 -11.15 -14.88
C ILE A 295 -8.10 -12.45 -15.65
N SER A 296 -7.64 -12.50 -16.90
CA SER A 296 -7.69 -13.71 -17.71
C SER A 296 -6.52 -14.61 -17.33
N SER A 297 -6.77 -15.67 -16.55
CA SER A 297 -5.70 -16.60 -16.19
C SER A 297 -5.18 -17.34 -17.42
N ASP A 298 -3.86 -17.55 -17.48
CA ASP A 298 -3.20 -18.38 -18.50
C ASP A 298 -2.85 -19.78 -17.95
N ASN A 299 -3.33 -20.12 -16.74
CA ASN A 299 -3.06 -21.37 -16.03
C ASN A 299 -1.57 -21.72 -15.80
N THR A 300 -0.67 -20.75 -15.96
CA THR A 300 0.75 -20.95 -15.66
C THR A 300 1.01 -20.98 -14.15
N GLU A 301 2.07 -21.68 -13.75
CA GLU A 301 2.52 -21.76 -12.36
C GLU A 301 2.89 -20.37 -11.83
N GLU A 302 2.44 -20.07 -10.61
CA GLU A 302 2.71 -18.80 -9.96
C GLU A 302 4.11 -18.84 -9.30
N PRO A 303 5.00 -17.85 -9.54
CA PRO A 303 6.32 -17.84 -8.92
C PRO A 303 6.24 -17.79 -7.39
N PRO A 304 7.24 -18.33 -6.66
CA PRO A 304 7.25 -18.29 -5.21
C PRO A 304 7.23 -16.84 -4.71
N TYR A 305 6.52 -16.59 -3.61
CA TYR A 305 6.53 -15.30 -2.93
C TYR A 305 7.56 -15.32 -1.80
N ASP A 306 8.43 -14.32 -1.80
CA ASP A 306 9.33 -13.98 -0.71
C ASP A 306 9.14 -12.52 -0.31
N VAL A 307 9.35 -12.20 0.96
CA VAL A 307 9.13 -10.84 1.48
C VAL A 307 10.21 -9.88 0.98
N LYS A 308 11.47 -10.33 0.98
CA LYS A 308 12.64 -9.48 0.76
C LYS A 308 13.00 -9.36 -0.70
N THR A 309 12.67 -10.39 -1.47
CA THR A 309 13.04 -10.51 -2.88
C THR A 309 11.80 -10.48 -3.76
N TYR A 310 11.92 -9.77 -4.89
CA TYR A 310 10.88 -9.70 -5.91
C TYR A 310 11.34 -10.49 -7.14
N VAL A 311 10.50 -11.43 -7.57
CA VAL A 311 10.70 -12.20 -8.81
C VAL A 311 9.71 -11.66 -9.85
N SER A 312 10.23 -10.97 -10.86
CA SER A 312 9.38 -10.39 -11.89
C SER A 312 8.65 -11.45 -12.71
N SER A 313 7.39 -11.18 -13.05
CA SER A 313 6.57 -12.07 -13.86
C SER A 313 5.52 -11.27 -14.64
N THR A 314 5.25 -11.68 -15.87
CA THR A 314 4.12 -11.19 -16.67
C THR A 314 2.88 -12.06 -16.53
N ARG A 315 2.88 -13.03 -15.61
CA ARG A 315 1.71 -13.88 -15.34
C ARG A 315 0.49 -12.98 -15.05
N PRO A 316 -0.68 -13.22 -15.67
CA PRO A 316 -1.86 -12.40 -15.45
C PRO A 316 -2.15 -12.21 -13.95
N GLY A 317 -2.40 -10.96 -13.57
CA GLY A 317 -2.53 -10.48 -12.21
C GLY A 317 -1.24 -9.96 -11.58
N HIS A 318 -0.06 -10.13 -12.19
CA HIS A 318 1.20 -9.59 -11.66
C HIS A 318 1.47 -8.19 -12.22
N ARG A 319 2.28 -7.41 -11.49
CA ARG A 319 2.80 -6.12 -11.94
C ARG A 319 3.68 -6.34 -13.18
N ALA A 320 3.47 -5.56 -14.23
CA ALA A 320 4.31 -5.59 -15.42
C ALA A 320 5.78 -5.30 -15.04
N PRO A 321 6.74 -6.15 -15.45
CA PRO A 321 8.14 -5.96 -15.09
C PRO A 321 8.71 -4.63 -15.60
N HIS A 322 9.39 -3.90 -14.72
CA HIS A 322 10.22 -2.77 -15.12
C HIS A 322 11.49 -3.27 -15.79
N VAL A 323 11.69 -2.87 -17.05
CA VAL A 323 12.93 -3.06 -17.78
C VAL A 323 13.22 -1.80 -18.59
N PHE A 324 14.44 -1.28 -18.53
CA PHE A 324 14.93 -0.30 -19.49
C PHE A 324 15.11 -0.95 -20.86
N LEU A 325 14.57 -0.32 -21.88
CA LEU A 325 14.76 -0.72 -23.28
C LEU A 325 16.21 -0.50 -23.72
N LYS A 326 16.54 -0.94 -24.95
CA LYS A 326 17.90 -0.82 -25.53
C LYS A 326 18.47 0.59 -25.54
N ASP A 327 17.64 1.63 -25.50
CA ASP A 327 18.08 3.02 -25.40
C ASP A 327 18.69 3.37 -24.02
N GLY A 328 18.53 2.47 -23.03
CA GLY A 328 19.00 2.61 -21.66
C GLY A 328 18.25 3.67 -20.85
N LYS A 329 17.13 4.20 -21.36
CA LYS A 329 16.41 5.33 -20.76
C LYS A 329 14.93 5.07 -20.61
N THR A 330 14.30 4.49 -21.62
CA THR A 330 12.85 4.26 -21.62
C THR A 330 12.54 3.04 -20.77
N SER A 331 11.73 3.21 -19.72
CA SER A 331 11.21 2.09 -18.93
C SER A 331 9.97 1.51 -19.59
N THR A 332 9.83 0.18 -19.58
CA THR A 332 8.57 -0.49 -19.97
C THR A 332 7.35 0.01 -19.19
N VAL A 333 7.53 0.44 -17.93
CA VAL A 333 6.45 0.98 -17.09
C VAL A 333 5.95 2.33 -17.61
N ASP A 334 6.81 3.16 -18.20
CA ASP A 334 6.43 4.47 -18.74
C ASP A 334 5.45 4.34 -19.91
N LEU A 335 5.48 3.20 -20.61
CA LEU A 335 4.60 2.90 -21.74
C LEU A 335 3.19 2.48 -21.29
N ILE A 336 3.06 2.06 -20.03
CA ILE A 336 1.85 1.43 -19.47
C ILE A 336 1.15 2.40 -18.51
N ALA A 337 1.91 3.17 -17.75
CA ALA A 337 1.40 3.96 -16.64
C ALA A 337 0.21 4.86 -17.06
N GLY A 338 -0.93 4.68 -16.38
CA GLY A 338 -2.11 5.53 -16.51
C GLY A 338 -3.02 5.24 -17.70
N GLN A 339 -2.73 4.23 -18.53
CA GLN A 339 -3.57 3.86 -19.66
C GLN A 339 -3.51 2.37 -20.00
N TRP A 340 -4.52 1.88 -20.72
CA TRP A 340 -4.53 0.49 -21.16
C TRP A 340 -3.50 0.36 -22.26
N THR A 341 -2.58 -0.60 -22.15
CA THR A 341 -1.51 -0.78 -23.13
C THR A 341 -1.39 -2.24 -23.51
N LEU A 342 -1.50 -2.54 -24.81
CA LEU A 342 -1.06 -3.80 -25.37
C LEU A 342 0.42 -3.66 -25.72
N VAL A 343 1.29 -4.33 -24.95
CA VAL A 343 2.73 -4.46 -25.24
C VAL A 343 2.91 -5.60 -26.24
N ASP A 344 3.60 -5.32 -27.34
CA ASP A 344 3.80 -6.22 -28.46
C ASP A 344 5.30 -6.29 -28.82
N PHE A 345 5.96 -7.37 -28.42
CA PHE A 345 7.36 -7.64 -28.75
C PHE A 345 7.46 -8.24 -30.14
N VAL A 346 8.24 -7.58 -31.00
CA VAL A 346 8.44 -7.98 -32.39
C VAL A 346 9.93 -8.12 -32.65
N ASP A 347 10.38 -9.33 -33.00
CA ASP A 347 11.80 -9.58 -33.23
C ASP A 347 12.32 -8.97 -34.55
N SER A 348 11.42 -8.59 -35.47
CA SER A 348 11.72 -7.89 -36.72
C SER A 348 11.57 -6.37 -36.61
N CYS A 349 12.18 -5.64 -37.55
CA CYS A 349 11.97 -4.20 -37.72
C CYS A 349 10.65 -3.84 -38.41
N SER A 350 9.83 -4.82 -38.81
CA SER A 350 8.54 -4.58 -39.48
C SER A 350 7.43 -4.35 -38.47
N ASP A 351 6.33 -3.72 -38.92
CA ASP A 351 5.13 -3.59 -38.10
C ASP A 351 4.46 -4.95 -37.90
N SER A 352 3.94 -5.18 -36.70
CA SER A 352 3.11 -6.34 -36.37
C SER A 352 1.70 -6.12 -36.91
N THR A 353 1.28 -6.96 -37.86
CA THR A 353 -0.13 -7.09 -38.27
C THR A 353 -0.89 -8.08 -37.39
N ALA A 354 -0.20 -8.75 -36.44
CA ALA A 354 -0.77 -9.83 -35.65
C ALA A 354 -1.92 -9.37 -34.74
N VAL A 355 -1.99 -8.07 -34.44
CA VAL A 355 -3.02 -7.49 -33.56
C VAL A 355 -4.09 -6.70 -34.32
N ASP A 356 -4.09 -6.77 -35.65
CA ASP A 356 -5.03 -6.04 -36.51
C ASP A 356 -6.48 -6.31 -36.10
N GLY A 357 -7.21 -5.24 -35.82
CA GLY A 357 -8.61 -5.29 -35.37
C GLY A 357 -8.82 -5.39 -33.86
N PHE A 358 -7.83 -5.82 -33.06
CA PHE A 358 -7.97 -5.89 -31.60
C PHE A 358 -8.06 -4.50 -30.95
N VAL A 359 -7.14 -3.60 -31.30
CA VAL A 359 -7.13 -2.22 -30.77
C VAL A 359 -8.38 -1.44 -31.19
N PRO A 360 -8.83 -1.47 -32.47
CA PRO A 360 -10.12 -0.91 -32.85
C PRO A 360 -11.31 -1.51 -32.11
N MET A 361 -11.31 -2.83 -31.85
CA MET A 361 -12.37 -3.51 -31.09
C MET A 361 -12.45 -2.98 -29.65
N ALA A 362 -11.32 -2.90 -28.94
CA ALA A 362 -11.26 -2.36 -27.59
C ALA A 362 -11.81 -0.93 -27.51
N ARG A 363 -11.40 -0.07 -28.45
CA ARG A 363 -11.85 1.34 -28.48
C ARG A 363 -13.32 1.50 -28.83
N LYS A 364 -13.80 0.79 -29.87
CA LYS A 364 -15.15 0.99 -30.41
C LYS A 364 -16.24 0.22 -29.66
N GLN A 365 -15.93 -1.00 -29.20
CA GLN A 365 -16.94 -1.88 -28.58
C GLN A 365 -16.94 -1.80 -27.06
N PHE A 366 -15.78 -1.55 -26.44
CA PHE A 366 -15.63 -1.53 -24.98
C PHE A 366 -15.30 -0.14 -24.42
N GLY A 367 -15.09 0.86 -25.28
CA GLY A 367 -14.78 2.24 -24.86
C GLY A 367 -13.41 2.38 -24.20
N ILE A 368 -12.52 1.41 -24.35
CA ILE A 368 -11.19 1.44 -23.73
C ILE A 368 -10.23 2.22 -24.63
N PRO A 369 -9.57 3.28 -24.14
CA PRO A 369 -8.49 3.94 -24.87
C PRO A 369 -7.22 3.06 -24.84
N LEU A 370 -7.24 1.96 -25.60
CA LEU A 370 -6.13 1.01 -25.68
C LEU A 370 -4.99 1.58 -26.53
N ASN A 371 -3.83 1.78 -25.91
CA ASN A 371 -2.56 2.05 -26.55
C ASN A 371 -1.92 0.75 -27.05
N HIS A 372 -1.12 0.84 -28.12
CA HIS A 372 -0.39 -0.30 -28.68
C HIS A 372 1.10 0.06 -28.72
N ALA A 373 1.87 -0.56 -27.83
CA ALA A 373 3.29 -0.32 -27.67
C ALA A 373 4.07 -1.45 -28.36
N VAL A 374 4.52 -1.19 -29.59
CA VAL A 374 5.31 -2.17 -30.37
C VAL A 374 6.79 -2.02 -30.06
N LEU A 375 7.37 -3.01 -29.38
CA LEU A 375 8.76 -3.06 -28.94
C LEU A 375 9.59 -3.90 -29.92
N ARG A 376 10.31 -3.21 -30.81
CA ARG A 376 11.06 -3.84 -31.92
C ARG A 376 12.46 -4.24 -31.50
N SER A 377 12.78 -5.51 -31.74
CA SER A 377 14.08 -6.11 -31.46
C SER A 377 14.53 -5.92 -30.00
N GLU A 378 13.63 -5.79 -29.03
CA GLU A 378 13.95 -5.57 -27.62
C GLU A 378 14.26 -6.89 -26.87
N GLN A 379 15.19 -7.69 -27.41
CA GLN A 379 15.41 -9.09 -26.97
C GLN A 379 15.64 -9.25 -25.46
N ALA A 380 16.39 -8.34 -24.83
CA ALA A 380 16.67 -8.41 -23.39
C ALA A 380 15.39 -8.23 -22.55
N ALA A 381 14.58 -7.22 -22.88
CA ALA A 381 13.29 -7.00 -22.25
C ALA A 381 12.30 -8.12 -22.58
N HIS A 382 12.27 -8.58 -23.84
CA HIS A 382 11.43 -9.67 -24.30
C HIS A 382 11.72 -10.97 -23.51
N SER A 383 12.99 -11.31 -23.28
CA SER A 383 13.37 -12.49 -22.49
C SER A 383 12.93 -12.41 -21.02
N ILE A 384 12.92 -11.22 -20.42
CA ILE A 384 12.42 -11.01 -19.04
C ILE A 384 10.89 -11.10 -19.01
N TRP A 385 10.23 -10.51 -20.01
CA TRP A 385 8.77 -10.54 -20.13
C TRP A 385 8.24 -11.93 -20.48
N GLY A 386 9.00 -12.74 -21.20
CA GLY A 386 8.70 -14.14 -21.49
C GLY A 386 7.46 -14.37 -22.36
N THR A 387 6.95 -13.33 -23.03
CA THR A 387 5.76 -13.42 -23.88
C THR A 387 5.79 -12.33 -24.96
N ASN A 388 5.22 -12.64 -26.13
CA ASN A 388 5.18 -11.69 -27.23
C ASN A 388 4.15 -10.58 -27.01
N LEU A 389 2.98 -10.93 -26.46
CA LEU A 389 1.85 -10.02 -26.26
C LEU A 389 1.44 -9.99 -24.79
N ALA A 390 1.33 -8.80 -24.23
CA ALA A 390 0.81 -8.61 -22.88
C ALA A 390 -0.11 -7.39 -22.83
N LEU A 391 -1.35 -7.61 -22.41
CA LEU A 391 -2.33 -6.56 -22.18
C LEU A 391 -2.21 -6.08 -20.73
N CYS A 392 -1.67 -4.88 -20.58
CA CYS A 392 -1.46 -4.23 -19.30
C CYS A 392 -2.58 -3.23 -19.01
N ARG A 393 -3.02 -3.25 -17.75
CA ARG A 393 -3.96 -2.31 -17.18
C ARG A 393 -3.29 -0.96 -16.89
N PRO A 394 -4.07 0.12 -16.83
CA PRO A 394 -3.64 1.46 -16.39
C PRO A 394 -2.93 1.54 -15.02
N ASP A 395 -3.21 0.59 -14.12
CA ASP A 395 -2.54 0.46 -12.81
C ASP A 395 -1.14 -0.20 -12.91
N GLY A 396 -0.77 -0.71 -14.09
CA GLY A 396 0.50 -1.37 -14.35
C GLY A 396 0.47 -2.89 -14.23
N HIS A 397 -0.68 -3.52 -13.99
CA HIS A 397 -0.79 -4.98 -13.89
C HIS A 397 -1.11 -5.64 -15.23
N VAL A 398 -0.54 -6.82 -15.48
CA VAL A 398 -0.88 -7.61 -16.66
C VAL A 398 -2.24 -8.28 -16.47
N ALA A 399 -3.21 -8.01 -17.35
CA ALA A 399 -4.53 -8.63 -17.29
C ALA A 399 -4.67 -9.86 -18.18
N TRP A 400 -3.86 -9.95 -19.23
CA TRP A 400 -3.82 -11.07 -20.18
C TRP A 400 -2.47 -11.10 -20.91
N ARG A 401 -2.00 -12.28 -21.34
CA ARG A 401 -0.83 -12.43 -22.21
C ARG A 401 -0.95 -13.62 -23.16
N ALA A 402 -0.23 -13.59 -24.28
CA ALA A 402 -0.07 -14.73 -25.19
C ALA A 402 1.12 -14.52 -26.14
N ASN A 403 1.59 -15.59 -26.79
CA ASN A 403 2.62 -15.47 -27.84
C ASN A 403 2.03 -15.12 -29.22
N THR A 404 0.74 -15.35 -29.42
CA THR A 404 0.01 -15.02 -30.64
C THR A 404 -1.37 -14.49 -30.27
N MET A 405 -1.85 -13.50 -31.03
CA MET A 405 -3.22 -13.02 -30.87
C MET A 405 -4.18 -14.10 -31.40
N PRO A 406 -5.29 -14.42 -30.70
CA PRO A 406 -6.27 -15.37 -31.22
C PRO A 406 -6.79 -14.97 -32.60
N GLU A 407 -7.00 -15.93 -33.50
CA GLU A 407 -7.51 -15.64 -34.86
C GLU A 407 -8.99 -15.24 -34.87
N SER A 408 -9.80 -15.86 -34.00
CA SER A 408 -11.23 -15.60 -33.88
C SER A 408 -11.52 -14.24 -33.25
N ALA A 409 -12.46 -13.50 -33.85
CA ALA A 409 -12.95 -12.24 -33.31
C ALA A 409 -13.72 -12.43 -31.98
N GLU A 410 -14.39 -13.57 -31.82
CA GLU A 410 -15.11 -13.96 -30.62
C GLU A 410 -14.15 -14.15 -29.44
N ALA A 411 -13.04 -14.88 -29.64
CA ALA A 411 -12.01 -15.06 -28.62
C ALA A 411 -11.37 -13.73 -28.20
N ARG A 412 -11.10 -12.83 -29.16
CA ARG A 412 -10.61 -11.47 -28.88
C ARG A 412 -11.60 -10.66 -28.05
N LYS A 413 -12.89 -10.77 -28.37
CA LYS A 413 -13.97 -10.09 -27.66
C LYS A 413 -14.12 -10.61 -26.23
N GLU A 414 -13.98 -11.92 -26.03
CA GLU A 414 -14.03 -12.57 -24.72
C GLU A 414 -12.88 -12.11 -23.81
N ILE A 415 -11.65 -11.99 -24.35
CA ILE A 415 -10.51 -11.41 -23.63
C ILE A 415 -10.87 -10.01 -23.13
N LEU A 416 -11.31 -9.14 -24.04
CA LEU A 416 -11.66 -7.75 -23.69
C LEU A 416 -12.80 -7.70 -22.69
N ALA A 417 -13.84 -8.52 -22.86
CA ALA A 417 -14.98 -8.58 -21.94
C ALA A 417 -14.56 -9.06 -20.54
N THR A 418 -13.66 -10.03 -20.47
CA THR A 418 -13.11 -10.53 -19.20
C THR A 418 -12.28 -9.46 -18.51
N VAL A 419 -11.25 -8.92 -19.19
CA VAL A 419 -10.31 -8.00 -18.54
C VAL A 419 -10.91 -6.66 -18.13
N THR A 420 -12.05 -6.30 -18.74
CA THR A 420 -12.83 -5.11 -18.38
C THR A 420 -13.94 -5.37 -17.37
N GLY A 421 -14.15 -6.62 -16.95
CA GLY A 421 -15.23 -6.98 -16.04
C GLY A 421 -16.63 -6.97 -16.65
N TYR A 422 -16.77 -6.78 -17.97
CA TYR A 422 -18.07 -6.95 -18.67
C TYR A 422 -18.57 -8.39 -18.61
N GLN A 423 -17.64 -9.35 -18.50
CA GLN A 423 -17.92 -10.76 -18.28
C GLN A 423 -17.04 -11.27 -17.15
N ILE A 424 -17.59 -12.22 -16.39
CA ILE A 424 -16.85 -12.97 -15.38
C ILE A 424 -16.31 -14.21 -16.07
N HIS A 425 -15.00 -14.44 -15.98
CA HIS A 425 -14.35 -15.64 -16.51
C HIS A 425 -15.00 -16.91 -15.93
N GLU A 426 -15.22 -17.96 -16.73
CA GLU A 426 -15.96 -19.16 -16.32
C GLU A 426 -15.36 -19.87 -15.09
N ASP A 427 -14.03 -19.89 -14.98
CA ASP A 427 -13.31 -20.46 -13.82
C ASP A 427 -13.27 -19.55 -12.58
N TYR A 428 -13.84 -18.35 -12.64
CA TYR A 428 -13.94 -17.47 -11.47
C TYR A 428 -15.03 -18.00 -10.52
N ASN A 429 -14.63 -18.95 -9.68
CA ASN A 429 -15.48 -19.49 -8.66
C ASN A 429 -15.65 -18.45 -7.55
N LYS A 430 -16.84 -17.82 -7.45
CA LYS A 430 -17.27 -17.10 -6.24
C LYS A 430 -17.29 -18.13 -5.11
N ARG A 431 -16.18 -18.29 -4.38
CA ARG A 431 -16.17 -19.19 -3.21
C ARG A 431 -17.24 -18.71 -2.24
N GLU A 432 -18.27 -19.52 -2.02
CA GLU A 432 -19.27 -19.29 -0.97
C GLU A 432 -18.58 -19.20 0.40
N MET A 433 -19.04 -18.25 1.21
CA MET A 433 -18.50 -17.94 2.51
C MET A 433 -19.13 -18.89 3.55
N ASP A 434 -18.34 -19.81 4.09
CA ASP A 434 -18.79 -20.79 5.09
C ASP A 434 -18.81 -20.17 6.49
N GLU A 435 -20.01 -19.75 6.94
CA GLU A 435 -20.23 -19.01 8.19
C GLU A 435 -19.88 -19.81 9.47
N ASP A 436 -20.09 -21.12 9.46
CA ASP A 436 -19.79 -21.99 10.62
C ASP A 436 -18.27 -22.11 10.83
N ARG A 437 -17.51 -22.06 9.73
CA ARG A 437 -16.04 -22.07 9.76
C ARG A 437 -15.43 -20.76 10.24
N VAL A 438 -16.13 -19.64 10.09
CA VAL A 438 -15.74 -18.32 10.62
C VAL A 438 -15.93 -18.27 12.14
N ARG A 439 -17.07 -18.74 12.66
CA ARG A 439 -17.34 -18.80 14.11
C ARG A 439 -16.35 -19.68 14.87
N ALA A 440 -15.98 -20.84 14.31
CA ALA A 440 -15.02 -21.75 14.93
C ALA A 440 -13.61 -21.15 15.10
N LYS A 441 -13.25 -20.14 14.30
CA LYS A 441 -11.89 -19.57 14.26
C LYS A 441 -11.74 -18.25 15.01
N VAL A 442 -12.82 -17.51 15.26
CA VAL A 442 -12.81 -16.36 16.20
C VAL A 442 -12.46 -16.83 17.62
N GLY A 443 -12.83 -18.07 17.98
CA GLY A 443 -12.38 -18.71 19.23
C GLY A 443 -10.85 -18.79 19.36
N ILE A 444 -10.12 -18.93 18.25
CA ILE A 444 -8.64 -19.07 18.22
C ILE A 444 -7.95 -17.70 18.42
N ALA A 445 -8.53 -16.61 17.91
CA ALA A 445 -8.00 -15.26 18.14
C ALA A 445 -8.05 -14.86 19.63
N THR A 446 -9.07 -15.32 20.35
CA THR A 446 -9.20 -15.14 21.81
C THR A 446 -8.12 -15.92 22.59
N SER A 447 -7.71 -17.10 22.10
CA SER A 447 -6.62 -17.87 22.71
C SER A 447 -5.22 -17.28 22.47
N PHE A 448 -5.01 -16.54 21.38
CA PHE A 448 -3.73 -15.85 21.10
C PHE A 448 -3.47 -14.69 22.07
N GLN A 449 -4.53 -14.00 22.53
CA GLN A 449 -4.44 -13.02 23.62
C GLN A 449 -4.03 -13.63 24.96
N THR A 450 -4.27 -14.93 25.16
CA THR A 450 -3.94 -15.63 26.42
C THR A 450 -2.53 -16.22 26.40
N ALA A 451 -2.05 -16.70 25.25
CA ALA A 451 -0.73 -17.32 25.12
C ALA A 451 0.45 -16.33 25.22
N VAL A 452 0.25 -15.06 24.84
CA VAL A 452 1.27 -14.00 25.05
C VAL A 452 1.40 -13.61 26.53
N LEU A 453 0.40 -13.92 27.37
CA LEU A 453 0.43 -13.66 28.81
C LEU A 453 0.99 -14.83 29.64
N ALA A 454 1.09 -16.04 29.07
CA ALA A 454 1.58 -17.21 29.80
C ALA A 454 3.11 -17.36 29.79
N HIS A 455 3.84 -16.45 29.14
CA HIS A 455 5.31 -16.53 29.05
C HIS A 455 6.05 -15.62 30.03
N ASP A 456 5.35 -14.92 30.92
CA ASP A 456 5.93 -14.00 31.92
C ASP A 456 5.75 -14.47 33.39
N ASP A 457 5.27 -15.70 33.65
CA ASP A 457 5.03 -16.21 35.02
C ASP A 457 5.90 -17.42 35.45
N ASP A 458 6.91 -17.85 34.67
CA ASP A 458 7.76 -19.02 34.99
C ASP A 458 9.24 -18.65 35.26
N ASP A 459 9.51 -17.60 36.03
CA ASP A 459 10.86 -17.32 36.56
C ASP A 459 10.79 -16.70 37.97
N ASP A 460 10.19 -17.42 38.92
CA ASP A 460 10.42 -17.16 40.36
C ASP A 460 10.14 -18.41 41.19
N ASP A 461 11.03 -19.40 41.13
CA ASP A 461 11.16 -20.41 42.20
C ASP A 461 12.56 -21.05 42.16
N ASP A 462 13.56 -20.31 42.64
CA ASP A 462 14.76 -20.92 43.22
C ASP A 462 15.14 -20.23 44.54
N LYS A 463 14.50 -20.68 45.62
CA LYS A 463 14.97 -20.51 47.01
C LYS A 463 14.92 -21.84 47.75
N GLY A 464 16.10 -22.43 47.96
CA GLY A 464 16.40 -23.44 48.99
C GLY A 464 17.23 -24.58 48.40
N VAL A 465 18.53 -24.68 48.66
CA VAL A 465 19.20 -24.80 49.97
C VAL A 465 20.64 -24.31 49.88
#